data_AF-A0A395QX53-F1
#
_entry.id   AF-A0A395QX53-F1
#
_cell.length_a   1.000
_cell.length_b   1.000
_cell.length_c   1.000
_cell.angle_alpha   90.00
_cell.angle_beta   90.00
_cell.angle_gamma   90.00
#
_symmetry.space_group_name_H-M   'P 1'
#
loop_
_entity.id
_entity.type
_entity.pdbx_description
1 polymer ?
#
loop_
_entity_poly.entity_id
_entity_poly.type
_entity_poly.pdbx_seq_one_letter_code
_entity_poly.pdbx_strand_id
1 'polypeptide(L)'
;MEGWGVIIRAGRVMLLAGLAGGAGYWLTWEPPAADKGPLLSDDAAAALEPVEPTSAPDYDAIVNSMLRESAEAELSAAPPPRQTVFNDRNYEARAPDNIMESAHVPRLPAASARRERPRAGLSGSGDARFEWVDARRKRSRWQTRYEYRNGVINNSSFCRNYRRGSIEYRTCRKGARAWLAERCGDGTRLASARQRMYCHAHSGFRL
;
A
#
# COMPACT_ATOMS: atom_id res chain seq x y z
N MET A 1 43.85 45.13 4.35
CA MET A 1 43.05 44.67 5.50
C MET A 1 41.98 43.73 4.97
N GLU A 2 42.37 42.59 4.39
CA GLU A 2 42.66 41.31 5.09
C GLU A 2 41.37 40.74 5.70
N GLY A 3 40.69 39.80 5.02
CA GLY A 3 40.85 38.35 5.18
C GLY A 3 39.55 37.81 5.83
N TRP A 4 39.03 36.60 5.62
CA TRP A 4 39.55 35.34 5.13
C TRP A 4 38.43 34.56 4.44
N GLY A 5 38.75 33.93 3.31
CA GLY A 5 37.94 32.88 2.71
C GLY A 5 38.34 31.51 3.26
N VAL A 6 37.37 30.61 3.38
CA VAL A 6 37.63 29.18 3.60
C VAL A 6 37.09 28.43 2.38
N ILE A 7 38.03 27.86 1.63
CA ILE A 7 37.86 26.99 0.47
C ILE A 7 38.07 25.57 0.99
N ILE A 8 37.09 24.67 0.87
CA ILE A 8 37.31 23.23 1.03
C ILE A 8 37.09 22.57 -0.34
N ARG A 9 38.18 22.03 -0.89
CA ARG A 9 38.24 21.30 -2.16
C ARG A 9 38.35 19.80 -1.88
N ALA A 10 37.56 19.05 -2.65
CA ALA A 10 37.89 17.80 -3.35
C ALA A 10 38.49 16.60 -2.59
N GLY A 11 37.73 15.50 -2.58
CA GLY A 11 38.24 14.13 -2.64
C GLY A 11 37.54 13.40 -3.78
N ARG A 12 38.26 13.10 -4.86
CA ARG A 12 37.80 12.38 -6.06
C ARG A 12 38.66 11.12 -6.14
N VAL A 13 38.07 9.94 -5.95
CA VAL A 13 38.72 8.67 -6.28
C VAL A 13 37.98 8.07 -7.47
N MET A 14 38.79 7.76 -8.47
CA MET A 14 38.45 7.28 -9.79
C MET A 14 38.62 5.75 -9.76
N LEU A 15 37.67 5.00 -10.30
CA LEU A 15 37.95 3.66 -10.79
C LEU A 15 37.10 3.42 -12.04
N LEU A 16 37.81 3.27 -13.16
CA LEU A 16 37.34 2.93 -14.50
C LEU A 16 37.63 1.45 -14.74
N ALA A 17 36.67 0.77 -15.37
CA ALA A 17 36.77 -0.37 -16.30
C ALA A 17 35.42 -1.10 -16.24
N GLY A 18 34.75 -1.52 -17.30
CA GLY A 18 35.06 -1.61 -18.72
C GLY A 18 34.16 -2.72 -19.31
N LEU A 19 33.84 -2.58 -20.61
CA LEU A 19 33.39 -3.63 -21.55
C LEU A 19 31.96 -4.18 -21.35
N ALA A 20 31.01 -3.93 -22.26
CA ALA A 20 30.82 -4.48 -23.62
C ALA A 20 29.89 -5.71 -23.63
N GLY A 21 28.99 -5.75 -24.62
CA GLY A 21 28.06 -6.85 -24.90
C GLY A 21 26.63 -6.50 -24.47
N GLY A 22 25.61 -6.51 -25.31
CA GLY A 22 25.45 -7.23 -26.56
C GLY A 22 24.04 -7.83 -26.55
N ALA A 23 23.26 -7.44 -27.55
CA ALA A 23 21.94 -7.91 -27.97
C ALA A 23 21.43 -9.28 -27.46
N GLY A 24 20.09 -9.36 -27.30
CA GLY A 24 19.33 -10.54 -27.70
C GLY A 24 18.64 -11.31 -26.58
N TYR A 25 17.49 -10.81 -26.10
CA TYR A 25 16.50 -11.65 -25.42
C TYR A 25 15.30 -11.83 -26.34
N TRP A 26 15.37 -12.86 -27.18
CA TRP A 26 14.23 -13.43 -27.90
C TRP A 26 14.44 -14.95 -27.98
N LEU A 27 13.43 -15.68 -27.51
CA LEU A 27 13.19 -17.12 -27.64
C LEU A 27 14.09 -18.09 -26.85
N THR A 28 13.49 -18.78 -25.90
CA THR A 28 13.36 -20.26 -25.90
C THR A 28 12.34 -20.67 -24.83
N TRP A 29 11.17 -21.10 -25.30
CA TRP A 29 10.19 -21.85 -24.52
C TRP A 29 10.65 -23.32 -24.53
N GLU A 30 10.65 -24.01 -23.39
CA GLU A 30 11.05 -25.41 -23.25
C GLU A 30 9.90 -26.17 -22.53
N PRO A 31 9.31 -27.23 -23.11
CA PRO A 31 8.26 -28.01 -22.45
C PRO A 31 8.82 -29.09 -21.51
N PRO A 32 8.12 -29.45 -20.41
CA PRO A 32 8.59 -30.46 -19.46
C PRO A 32 8.43 -31.90 -19.99
N ALA A 33 9.43 -32.73 -19.68
CA ALA A 33 9.57 -34.12 -20.11
C ALA A 33 8.59 -35.08 -19.39
N ALA A 34 8.16 -36.11 -20.13
CA ALA A 34 7.31 -37.20 -19.66
C ALA A 34 8.12 -38.24 -18.86
N ASP A 35 7.58 -38.59 -17.71
CA ASP A 35 8.10 -39.54 -16.72
C ASP A 35 8.02 -41.00 -17.23
N LYS A 36 9.02 -41.83 -16.92
CA LYS A 36 8.99 -43.29 -17.17
C LYS A 36 9.23 -44.02 -15.85
N GLY A 37 8.21 -44.73 -15.40
CA GLY A 37 8.24 -45.56 -14.18
C GLY A 37 9.18 -46.78 -14.29
N PRO A 38 9.55 -47.38 -13.14
CA PRO A 38 10.53 -48.45 -13.09
C PRO A 38 9.94 -49.84 -13.38
N LEU A 39 10.72 -50.64 -14.10
CA LEU A 39 10.55 -52.06 -14.34
C LEU A 39 11.35 -52.86 -13.30
N LEU A 40 10.73 -53.86 -12.67
CA LEU A 40 11.39 -55.01 -12.00
C LEU A 40 10.42 -56.19 -12.15
N SER A 41 10.69 -57.19 -12.98
CA SER A 41 11.65 -58.31 -12.88
C SER A 41 10.88 -59.59 -12.56
N ASP A 42 10.86 -60.49 -13.55
CA ASP A 42 10.36 -61.86 -13.50
C ASP A 42 11.10 -62.71 -12.47
N ASP A 43 10.39 -63.67 -11.82
CA ASP A 43 10.74 -65.10 -11.97
C ASP A 43 9.86 -66.06 -11.13
N ALA A 44 9.59 -67.20 -11.77
CA ALA A 44 9.38 -68.56 -11.27
C ALA A 44 8.01 -69.00 -10.69
N ALA A 45 7.44 -69.99 -11.41
CA ALA A 45 6.19 -70.72 -11.19
C ALA A 45 6.31 -71.87 -10.18
N ALA A 46 5.17 -72.34 -9.64
CA ALA A 46 4.74 -73.75 -9.68
C ALA A 46 3.40 -74.03 -8.96
N ALA A 47 2.45 -74.55 -9.74
CA ALA A 47 1.43 -75.60 -9.51
C ALA A 47 0.53 -75.66 -8.24
N LEU A 48 -0.76 -75.91 -8.55
CA LEU A 48 -1.99 -75.99 -7.72
C LEU A 48 -2.18 -77.33 -7.01
N GLU A 49 -3.02 -77.38 -5.95
CA GLU A 49 -4.18 -78.31 -5.74
C GLU A 49 -4.94 -77.93 -4.42
N PRO A 50 -6.30 -77.93 -4.32
CA PRO A 50 -7.08 -77.48 -3.14
C PRO A 50 -7.76 -78.61 -2.32
N VAL A 51 -7.95 -78.41 -0.99
CA VAL A 51 -8.67 -79.31 -0.04
C VAL A 51 -10.06 -78.75 0.34
N GLU A 52 -11.08 -79.62 0.36
CA GLU A 52 -12.51 -79.32 0.63
C GLU A 52 -12.85 -78.88 2.09
N PRO A 53 -13.98 -78.15 2.33
CA PRO A 53 -14.24 -77.44 3.59
C PRO A 53 -15.21 -78.15 4.55
N THR A 54 -14.94 -78.03 5.86
CA THR A 54 -15.85 -78.36 6.98
C THR A 54 -16.98 -77.34 7.12
N SER A 55 -18.18 -77.82 7.50
CA SER A 55 -19.47 -77.12 7.67
C SER A 55 -19.42 -75.59 7.68
N ALA A 56 -19.98 -75.01 6.62
CA ALA A 56 -20.01 -73.58 6.37
C ALA A 56 -20.68 -72.81 7.53
N PRO A 57 -20.09 -71.69 8.00
CA PRO A 57 -20.74 -70.82 8.98
C PRO A 57 -22.04 -70.24 8.42
N ASP A 58 -22.98 -69.89 9.30
CA ASP A 58 -24.22 -69.19 8.93
C ASP A 58 -23.88 -67.78 8.43
N TYR A 59 -23.60 -67.71 7.13
CA TYR A 59 -23.16 -66.50 6.46
C TYR A 59 -24.20 -65.38 6.56
N ASP A 60 -25.48 -65.71 6.60
CA ASP A 60 -26.54 -64.70 6.65
C ASP A 60 -26.55 -63.99 8.00
N ALA A 61 -26.39 -64.73 9.11
CA ALA A 61 -26.27 -64.14 10.43
C ALA A 61 -25.04 -63.23 10.55
N ILE A 62 -23.91 -63.67 10.01
CA ILE A 62 -22.63 -62.95 10.03
C ILE A 62 -22.70 -61.67 9.19
N VAL A 63 -23.28 -61.74 7.99
CA VAL A 63 -23.46 -60.58 7.11
C VAL A 63 -24.43 -59.58 7.74
N ASN A 64 -25.53 -60.04 8.33
CA ASN A 64 -26.49 -59.16 9.00
C ASN A 64 -25.87 -58.46 10.23
N SER A 65 -25.04 -59.16 11.01
CA SER A 65 -24.33 -58.52 12.13
C SER A 65 -23.35 -57.46 11.65
N MET A 66 -22.60 -57.74 10.58
CA MET A 66 -21.66 -56.78 10.01
C MET A 66 -22.38 -55.55 9.43
N LEU A 67 -23.51 -55.73 8.75
CA LEU A 67 -24.32 -54.65 8.21
C LEU A 67 -24.87 -53.74 9.32
N ARG A 68 -25.30 -54.33 10.44
CA ARG A 68 -25.82 -53.56 11.58
C ARG A 68 -24.72 -52.76 12.27
N GLU A 69 -23.57 -53.39 12.49
CA GLU A 69 -22.40 -52.73 13.09
C GLU A 69 -21.85 -51.61 12.19
N SER A 70 -21.82 -51.81 10.87
CA SER A 70 -21.43 -50.76 9.92
C SER A 70 -22.40 -49.58 9.92
N ALA A 71 -23.72 -49.84 10.00
CA ALA A 71 -24.71 -48.78 10.06
C ALA A 71 -24.60 -47.95 11.36
N GLU A 72 -24.37 -48.61 12.50
CA GLU A 72 -24.14 -47.94 13.78
C GLU A 72 -22.82 -47.14 13.80
N ALA A 73 -21.78 -47.67 13.14
CA ALA A 73 -20.51 -46.97 12.95
C ALA A 73 -20.66 -45.72 12.06
N GLU A 74 -21.44 -45.78 10.98
CA GLU A 74 -21.72 -44.62 10.13
C GLU A 74 -22.52 -43.52 10.85
N LEU A 75 -23.52 -43.92 11.64
CA LEU A 75 -24.32 -43.00 12.47
C LEU A 75 -23.47 -42.29 13.52
N SER A 76 -22.53 -43.00 14.14
CA SER A 76 -21.65 -42.46 15.20
C SER A 76 -20.43 -41.70 14.65
N ALA A 77 -19.98 -42.01 13.43
CA ALA A 77 -18.90 -41.32 12.73
C ALA A 77 -19.39 -40.11 11.90
N ALA A 78 -20.69 -39.80 11.92
CA ALA A 78 -21.23 -38.64 11.25
C ALA A 78 -20.50 -37.36 11.74
N PRO A 79 -19.80 -36.64 10.85
CA PRO A 79 -19.08 -35.44 11.25
C PRO A 79 -20.07 -34.40 11.80
N PRO A 80 -19.67 -33.54 12.75
CA PRO A 80 -20.51 -32.43 13.19
C PRO A 80 -20.96 -31.60 11.98
N PRO A 81 -22.17 -31.02 12.01
CA PRO A 81 -22.73 -30.32 10.86
C PRO A 81 -21.72 -29.27 10.37
N ARG A 82 -21.24 -29.46 9.15
CA ARG A 82 -20.27 -28.54 8.54
C ARG A 82 -20.94 -27.19 8.38
N GLN A 83 -20.21 -26.13 8.69
CA GLN A 83 -20.67 -24.73 8.71
C GLN A 83 -21.26 -24.25 7.36
N THR A 84 -21.10 -25.00 6.28
CA THR A 84 -21.61 -24.62 4.95
C THR A 84 -22.37 -25.76 4.30
N VAL A 85 -23.57 -26.06 4.80
CA VAL A 85 -24.60 -26.70 3.95
C VAL A 85 -24.94 -25.70 2.84
N PHE A 86 -24.57 -26.02 1.61
CA PHE A 86 -24.91 -25.23 0.45
C PHE A 86 -26.42 -25.39 0.18
N ASN A 87 -27.21 -24.43 0.67
CA ASN A 87 -28.64 -24.32 0.41
C ASN A 87 -28.94 -22.92 -0.13
N ASP A 88 -30.08 -22.72 -0.78
CA ASP A 88 -30.45 -21.42 -1.36
C ASP A 88 -30.57 -20.30 -0.31
N ARG A 89 -30.75 -20.68 0.97
CA ARG A 89 -30.75 -19.75 2.12
C ARG A 89 -29.36 -19.30 2.56
N ASN A 90 -28.28 -19.77 1.91
CA ASN A 90 -26.91 -19.31 2.13
C ASN A 90 -26.61 -17.99 1.40
N TYR A 91 -27.44 -17.59 0.44
CA TYR A 91 -27.31 -16.31 -0.28
C TYR A 91 -28.14 -15.17 0.33
N GLU A 92 -28.88 -15.44 1.40
CA GLU A 92 -29.61 -14.42 2.13
C GLU A 92 -28.72 -13.82 3.22
N ALA A 93 -28.56 -12.49 3.22
CA ALA A 93 -27.80 -11.79 4.24
C ALA A 93 -28.47 -11.95 5.61
N ARG A 94 -27.82 -12.65 6.54
CA ARG A 94 -28.27 -12.78 7.93
C ARG A 94 -27.84 -11.56 8.74
N ALA A 95 -28.71 -11.14 9.66
CA ALA A 95 -28.33 -10.14 10.66
C ALA A 95 -27.17 -10.69 11.52
N PRO A 96 -26.26 -9.83 12.00
CA PRO A 96 -25.16 -10.28 12.85
C PRO A 96 -25.71 -10.81 14.19
N ASP A 97 -25.44 -12.08 14.50
CA ASP A 97 -25.92 -12.74 15.73
C ASP A 97 -25.22 -12.23 17.00
N ASN A 98 -24.05 -11.58 16.88
CA ASN A 98 -23.26 -11.08 18.00
C ASN A 98 -23.06 -9.56 17.90
N ILE A 99 -24.10 -8.79 18.21
CA ILE A 99 -23.95 -7.35 18.42
C ILE A 99 -23.50 -7.14 19.87
N MET A 100 -22.18 -7.01 20.07
CA MET A 100 -21.65 -6.53 21.34
C MET A 100 -22.02 -5.05 21.46
N GLU A 101 -22.89 -4.70 22.41
CA GLU A 101 -23.16 -3.29 22.72
C GLU A 101 -21.86 -2.66 23.21
N SER A 102 -21.29 -1.74 22.43
CA SER A 102 -20.17 -0.93 22.92
C SER A 102 -20.66 -0.13 24.13
N ALA A 103 -19.92 -0.19 25.24
CA ALA A 103 -20.21 0.58 26.44
C ALA A 103 -20.67 1.99 26.06
N HIS A 104 -21.89 2.34 26.49
CA HIS A 104 -22.53 3.59 26.15
C HIS A 104 -21.63 4.73 26.63
N VAL A 105 -20.86 5.34 25.72
CA VAL A 105 -20.16 6.59 26.02
C VAL A 105 -21.28 7.57 26.34
N PRO A 106 -21.38 8.11 27.56
CA PRO A 106 -22.38 9.12 27.86
C PRO A 106 -22.18 10.22 26.81
N ARG A 107 -23.17 10.39 25.94
CA ARG A 107 -23.26 11.59 25.13
C ARG A 107 -23.51 12.70 26.15
N LEU A 108 -22.41 13.28 26.64
CA LEU A 108 -22.43 14.63 27.17
C LEU A 108 -23.27 15.43 26.16
N PRO A 109 -24.31 16.18 26.60
CA PRO A 109 -24.97 17.11 25.70
C PRO A 109 -23.87 17.90 25.01
N ALA A 110 -24.01 18.22 23.73
CA ALA A 110 -22.99 18.90 22.92
C ALA A 110 -22.61 20.26 23.52
N ALA A 111 -21.89 20.23 24.65
CA ALA A 111 -21.41 21.33 25.43
C ALA A 111 -20.13 21.72 24.72
N SER A 112 -20.35 22.66 23.79
CA SER A 112 -19.46 23.00 22.70
C SER A 112 -19.29 21.83 21.71
N ALA A 113 -20.18 21.78 20.71
CA ALA A 113 -19.64 21.83 19.35
C ALA A 113 -18.52 22.85 19.44
N ARG A 114 -17.26 22.40 19.31
CA ARG A 114 -16.09 23.26 19.32
C ARG A 114 -16.49 24.39 18.38
N ARG A 115 -16.90 25.53 18.95
CA ARG A 115 -17.09 26.73 18.17
C ARG A 115 -15.67 26.90 17.71
N GLU A 116 -15.42 26.46 16.49
CA GLU A 116 -14.34 26.88 15.68
C GLU A 116 -14.60 28.37 15.64
N ARG A 117 -14.10 29.05 16.69
CA ARG A 117 -14.10 30.49 16.79
C ARG A 117 -13.64 30.86 15.39
N PRO A 118 -14.36 31.70 14.63
CA PRO A 118 -13.79 32.25 13.42
C PRO A 118 -12.50 32.89 13.92
N ARG A 119 -11.39 32.16 13.78
CA ARG A 119 -10.07 32.67 14.07
C ARG A 119 -10.05 33.82 13.12
N ALA A 120 -10.11 35.04 13.63
CA ALA A 120 -9.97 36.24 12.83
C ALA A 120 -8.69 36.04 12.03
N GLY A 121 -8.86 35.50 10.84
CA GLY A 121 -7.81 34.75 10.19
C GLY A 121 -7.06 35.78 9.41
N LEU A 122 -5.73 35.72 9.50
CA LEU A 122 -4.88 36.67 8.80
C LEU A 122 -5.38 36.75 7.36
N SER A 123 -5.74 37.95 6.95
CA SER A 123 -6.25 38.25 5.62
C SER A 123 -5.52 39.47 5.11
N GLY A 124 -5.06 39.41 3.87
CA GLY A 124 -4.24 40.48 3.30
C GLY A 124 -3.40 39.98 2.13
N SER A 125 -2.36 40.73 1.82
CA SER A 125 -1.39 40.39 0.78
C SER A 125 0.02 40.49 1.32
N GLY A 126 0.96 39.79 0.69
CA GLY A 126 2.39 39.91 0.95
C GLY A 126 3.19 39.77 -0.33
N ASP A 127 4.43 40.23 -0.29
CA ASP A 127 5.37 40.09 -1.39
C ASP A 127 6.39 38.98 -1.09
N ALA A 128 6.74 38.23 -2.12
CA ALA A 128 7.74 37.17 -2.09
C ALA A 128 8.84 37.50 -3.09
N ARG A 129 10.07 37.62 -2.58
CA ARG A 129 11.29 37.76 -3.38
C ARG A 129 12.18 36.57 -3.10
N PHE A 130 12.63 35.89 -4.16
CA PHE A 130 13.47 34.70 -4.04
C PHE A 130 14.38 34.51 -5.24
N GLU A 131 15.49 33.82 -5.01
CA GLU A 131 16.37 33.31 -6.06
C GLU A 131 16.04 31.84 -6.31
N TRP A 132 15.90 31.46 -7.57
CA TRP A 132 15.74 30.07 -7.99
C TRP A 132 16.95 29.65 -8.81
N VAL A 133 17.50 28.49 -8.49
CA VAL A 133 18.61 27.89 -9.21
C VAL A 133 18.07 26.69 -9.98
N ASP A 134 18.16 26.74 -11.30
CA ASP A 134 17.79 25.61 -12.15
C ASP A 134 18.82 24.48 -12.08
N ALA A 135 18.48 23.29 -12.59
CA ALA A 135 19.39 22.14 -12.67
C ALA A 135 20.71 22.47 -13.38
N ARG A 136 20.69 23.45 -14.30
CA ARG A 136 21.87 23.96 -15.02
C ARG A 136 22.68 25.00 -14.23
N ARG A 137 22.40 25.18 -12.94
CA ARG A 137 22.98 26.21 -12.05
C ARG A 137 22.75 27.66 -12.51
N LYS A 138 21.81 27.89 -13.43
CA LYS A 138 21.39 29.24 -13.81
C LYS A 138 20.56 29.82 -12.67
N ARG A 139 21.00 30.95 -12.13
CA ARG A 139 20.28 31.69 -11.10
C ARG A 139 19.29 32.65 -11.73
N SER A 140 18.10 32.76 -11.17
CA SER A 140 17.08 33.70 -11.62
C SER A 140 16.38 34.29 -10.39
N ARG A 141 16.22 35.61 -10.39
CA ARG A 141 15.57 36.33 -9.29
C ARG A 141 14.12 36.57 -9.66
N TRP A 142 13.22 36.21 -8.75
CA TRP A 142 11.78 36.32 -8.93
C TRP A 142 11.21 37.24 -7.88
N GLN A 143 10.24 38.05 -8.29
CA GLN A 143 9.43 38.86 -7.38
C GLN A 143 7.97 38.64 -7.74
N THR A 144 7.16 38.34 -6.73
CA THR A 144 5.74 38.10 -6.90
C THR A 144 4.95 38.49 -5.66
N ARG A 145 3.66 38.70 -5.82
CA ARG A 145 2.74 39.04 -4.75
C ARG A 145 1.80 37.87 -4.52
N TYR A 146 1.47 37.59 -3.28
CA TYR A 146 0.50 36.56 -2.92
C TYR A 146 -0.56 37.14 -1.98
N GLU A 147 -1.74 36.54 -2.04
CA GLU A 147 -2.89 36.89 -1.22
C GLU A 147 -3.18 35.74 -0.25
N TYR A 148 -3.57 36.08 0.97
CA TYR A 148 -4.00 35.12 1.97
C TYR A 148 -5.32 35.56 2.58
N ARG A 149 -6.21 34.60 2.82
CA ARG A 149 -7.52 34.81 3.44
C ARG A 149 -7.74 33.75 4.50
N ASN A 150 -8.21 34.16 5.67
CA ASN A 150 -8.47 33.27 6.79
C ASN A 150 -7.26 32.39 7.20
N GLY A 151 -6.03 32.90 7.05
CA GLY A 151 -4.81 32.16 7.33
C GLY A 151 -4.44 31.09 6.29
N VAL A 152 -5.06 31.12 5.11
CA VAL A 152 -4.74 30.25 3.96
C VAL A 152 -4.23 31.12 2.82
N ILE A 153 -3.02 30.83 2.30
CA ILE A 153 -2.51 31.50 1.10
C ILE A 153 -3.18 30.91 -0.14
N ASN A 154 -3.63 31.79 -1.05
CA ASN A 154 -4.08 31.38 -2.36
C ASN A 154 -2.88 31.09 -3.26
N ASN A 155 -2.58 29.81 -3.50
CA ASN A 155 -1.45 29.39 -4.34
C ASN A 155 -1.52 29.92 -5.79
N SER A 156 -2.72 30.19 -6.31
CA SER A 156 -2.89 30.75 -7.65
C SER A 156 -2.52 32.24 -7.75
N SER A 157 -2.36 32.90 -6.60
CA SER A 157 -1.96 34.30 -6.54
C SER A 157 -0.47 34.50 -6.81
N PHE A 158 0.35 33.48 -6.56
CA PHE A 158 1.76 33.49 -6.94
C PHE A 158 1.93 33.55 -8.45
N CYS A 159 2.94 34.30 -8.88
CA CYS A 159 3.39 34.41 -10.26
C CYS A 159 2.32 34.95 -11.24
N ARG A 160 1.29 35.66 -10.74
CA ARG A 160 0.25 36.29 -11.57
C ARG A 160 0.79 37.35 -12.54
N ASN A 161 1.97 37.92 -12.24
CA ASN A 161 2.66 38.87 -13.09
C ASN A 161 3.23 38.24 -14.38
N TYR A 162 3.29 36.92 -14.46
CA TYR A 162 3.76 36.18 -15.63
C TYR A 162 2.58 35.50 -16.35
N ARG A 163 2.67 35.40 -17.68
CA ARG A 163 1.64 34.75 -18.51
C ARG A 163 1.52 33.27 -18.13
N ARG A 164 0.31 32.82 -17.78
CA ARG A 164 0.04 31.40 -17.48
C ARG A 164 0.52 30.51 -18.64
N GLY A 165 1.22 29.43 -18.30
CA GLY A 165 1.78 28.48 -19.25
C GLY A 165 3.17 28.81 -19.79
N SER A 166 3.65 30.06 -19.62
CA SER A 166 5.00 30.45 -20.03
C SER A 166 6.11 29.76 -19.23
N ILE A 167 7.33 29.77 -19.75
CA ILE A 167 8.49 29.20 -19.07
C ILE A 167 8.76 29.96 -17.76
N GLU A 168 8.59 31.28 -17.77
CA GLU A 168 8.73 32.16 -16.61
C GLU A 168 7.72 31.80 -15.53
N TYR A 169 6.45 31.58 -15.91
CA TYR A 169 5.41 31.18 -14.95
C TYR A 169 5.74 29.85 -14.28
N ARG A 170 6.12 28.83 -15.06
CA ARG A 170 6.49 27.51 -14.53
C ARG A 170 7.70 27.59 -13.60
N THR A 171 8.71 28.35 -14.00
CA THR A 171 9.96 28.51 -13.23
C THR A 171 9.73 29.31 -11.95
N CYS A 172 8.95 30.39 -12.01
CA CYS A 172 8.52 31.17 -10.85
C CYS A 172 7.76 30.29 -9.86
N ARG A 173 6.87 29.41 -10.33
CA ARG A 173 6.13 28.48 -9.45
C ARG A 173 7.02 27.44 -8.78
N LYS A 174 8.03 26.91 -9.46
CA LYS A 174 9.04 26.04 -8.85
C LYS A 174 9.79 26.76 -7.72
N GLY A 175 10.26 27.97 -7.98
CA GLY A 175 10.92 28.79 -6.96
C GLY A 175 10.01 29.19 -5.80
N ALA A 176 8.75 29.55 -6.08
CA ALA A 176 7.77 29.90 -5.05
C ALA A 176 7.50 28.73 -4.11
N ARG A 177 7.45 27.49 -4.63
CA ARG A 177 7.33 26.29 -3.80
C ARG A 177 8.53 26.13 -2.86
N ALA A 178 9.75 26.29 -3.37
CA ALA A 178 10.95 26.22 -2.53
C ALA A 178 10.99 27.33 -1.47
N TRP A 179 10.63 28.56 -1.84
CA TRP A 179 10.52 29.69 -0.92
C TRP A 179 9.50 29.46 0.21
N LEU A 180 8.39 28.77 -0.10
CA LEU A 180 7.40 28.35 0.89
C LEU A 180 7.94 27.23 1.79
N ALA A 181 8.71 26.29 1.24
CA ALA A 181 9.33 25.21 2.01
C ALA A 181 10.32 25.77 3.05
N GLU A 182 11.18 26.71 2.65
CA GLU A 182 12.12 27.41 3.55
C GLU A 182 11.40 28.09 4.73
N ARG A 183 10.22 28.67 4.47
CA ARG A 183 9.42 29.37 5.49
C ARG A 183 8.57 28.44 6.34
N CYS A 184 8.22 27.28 5.80
CA CYS A 184 7.58 26.23 6.58
C CYS A 184 8.56 25.68 7.62
N GLY A 185 9.82 25.52 7.25
CA GLY A 185 10.86 24.93 8.10
C GLY A 185 10.63 23.44 8.33
N ASP A 186 11.40 22.86 9.24
CA ASP A 186 11.27 21.45 9.62
C ASP A 186 10.01 21.30 10.48
N GLY A 187 9.03 20.52 10.00
CA GLY A 187 7.65 20.46 10.51
C GLY A 187 7.44 20.04 11.98
N THR A 188 8.51 19.95 12.77
CA THR A 188 8.50 19.59 14.20
C THR A 188 8.02 20.72 15.10
N ARG A 189 8.14 22.00 14.68
CA ARG A 189 7.63 23.15 15.46
C ARG A 189 7.01 24.22 14.57
N LEU A 190 5.68 24.21 14.46
CA LEU A 190 4.90 25.29 13.86
C LEU A 190 4.78 26.45 14.85
N ALA A 191 5.85 27.25 14.98
CA ALA A 191 5.99 28.28 16.01
C ALA A 191 4.99 29.44 15.88
N SER A 192 4.46 29.69 14.67
CA SER A 192 3.54 30.80 14.43
C SER A 192 2.35 30.44 13.52
N ALA A 193 1.26 31.21 13.64
CA ALA A 193 0.11 31.11 12.72
C ALA A 193 0.53 31.37 11.26
N ARG A 194 1.53 32.23 11.05
CA ARG A 194 2.08 32.54 9.72
C ARG A 194 2.87 31.38 9.15
N GLN A 195 3.63 30.66 9.98
CA GLN A 195 4.36 29.46 9.57
C GLN A 195 3.39 28.34 9.18
N ARG A 196 2.32 28.12 9.96
CA ARG A 196 1.24 27.18 9.58
C ARG A 196 0.63 27.51 8.22
N MET A 197 0.40 28.80 7.97
CA MET A 197 -0.10 29.29 6.68
C MET A 197 0.88 28.97 5.53
N TYR A 198 2.18 29.18 5.70
CA TYR A 198 3.19 28.83 4.69
C TYR A 198 3.29 27.32 4.44
N CYS A 199 3.24 26.50 5.49
CA CYS A 199 3.25 25.04 5.37
C CYS A 199 2.04 24.50 4.60
N HIS A 200 0.84 25.01 4.89
CA HIS A 200 -0.37 24.65 4.15
C HIS A 200 -0.28 25.07 2.67
N ALA A 201 0.29 26.25 2.40
CA ALA A 201 0.50 26.71 1.04
C ALA A 201 1.49 25.81 0.27
N HIS A 202 2.58 25.40 0.93
CA HIS A 202 3.59 24.51 0.37
C HIS A 202 3.00 23.14 -0.02
N SER A 203 2.22 22.50 0.87
CA SER A 203 1.61 21.21 0.59
C SER A 203 0.55 21.29 -0.52
N GLY A 204 -0.17 22.41 -0.63
CA GLY A 204 -1.15 22.64 -1.69
C GLY A 204 -0.56 23.04 -3.05
N PHE A 205 0.77 23.15 -3.19
CA PHE A 205 1.41 23.69 -4.40
C PHE A 205 1.61 22.60 -5.47
N ARG A 206 0.66 22.46 -6.39
CA ARG A 206 0.74 21.50 -7.52
C ARG A 206 1.60 22.04 -8.67
N LEU A 207 2.72 21.41 -9.01
CA LEU A 207 3.60 21.85 -10.11
C LEU A 207 3.17 21.32 -11.47
#